data_AF-A0A958J2Z5-F1
#
_entry.id   AF-A0A958J2Z5-F1
#
_cell.length_a   1.000
_cell.length_b   1.000
_cell.length_c   1.000
_cell.angle_alpha   90.00
_cell.angle_beta   90.00
_cell.angle_gamma   90.00
#
_symmetry.space_group_name_H-M   'P 1'
#
loop_
_entity.id
_entity.type
_entity.pdbx_description
1 polymer ?
#
loop_
_entity_poly.entity_id
_entity_poly.type
_entity_poly.pdbx_seq_one_letter_code
_entity_poly.pdbx_strand_id
1 'polypeptide(L)'
;MKFWSNSEIPGAGTQIPEKRLLAAVLQRAITDFLGGQGELRESARAWLLEEDCEDAPLTFRFICEALDLDLESLRKAIFAQYQAQPELQLQEAAV
;
A
#
# COMPACT_ATOMS: atom_id res chain seq x y z
N MET A 1 -35.18 11.94 13.93
CA MET A 1 -33.90 11.78 13.20
C MET A 1 -32.82 11.47 14.24
N LYS A 2 -32.22 10.27 14.20
CA LYS A 2 -31.18 9.88 15.17
C LYS A 2 -29.85 10.48 14.72
N PHE A 3 -29.39 11.49 15.44
CA PHE A 3 -28.05 12.06 15.31
C PHE A 3 -27.03 11.00 15.75
N TRP A 4 -26.19 10.55 14.82
CA TRP A 4 -25.01 9.77 15.15
C TRP A 4 -23.93 10.75 15.63
N SER A 5 -23.94 11.07 16.92
CA SER A 5 -22.87 11.86 17.54
C SER A 5 -21.68 10.94 17.76
N ASN A 6 -20.65 11.08 16.93
CA ASN A 6 -19.32 10.49 17.15
C ASN A 6 -18.57 11.24 18.27
N SER A 7 -19.19 11.36 19.45
CA SER A 7 -18.67 12.18 20.56
C SER A 7 -17.75 11.44 21.55
N GLU A 8 -17.37 10.19 21.28
CA GLU A 8 -16.54 9.42 22.22
C GLU A 8 -15.41 8.66 21.53
N ILE A 9 -14.69 9.33 20.62
CA ILE A 9 -13.32 8.91 20.33
C ILE A 9 -12.45 9.69 21.32
N PRO A 10 -11.83 9.03 22.32
CA PRO A 10 -10.85 9.68 23.18
C PRO A 10 -9.85 10.39 22.29
N GLY A 11 -9.49 11.64 22.61
CA GLY A 11 -8.58 12.49 21.84
C GLY A 11 -7.20 11.86 21.66
N ALA A 12 -7.12 10.90 20.76
CA ALA A 12 -5.93 10.24 20.31
C ALA A 12 -5.58 11.00 19.04
N GLY A 13 -4.41 11.66 19.06
CA GLY A 13 -4.03 12.77 18.20
C GLY A 13 -4.58 12.72 16.77
N THR A 14 -4.92 13.90 16.25
CA THR A 14 -5.54 14.22 14.96
C THR A 14 -5.06 13.40 13.73
N GLN A 15 -3.94 12.69 13.82
CA GLN A 15 -3.31 11.89 12.78
C GLN A 15 -3.74 10.41 12.71
N ILE A 16 -4.49 9.87 13.68
CA ILE A 16 -4.81 8.42 13.68
C ILE A 16 -5.65 7.98 12.47
N PRO A 17 -6.72 8.69 12.07
CA PRO A 17 -7.51 8.28 10.91
C PRO A 17 -6.72 8.32 9.61
N GLU A 18 -5.91 9.35 9.41
CA GLU A 18 -5.07 9.53 8.22
C GLU A 18 -4.02 8.43 8.12
N LYS A 19 -3.25 8.19 9.18
CA LYS A 19 -2.25 7.10 9.19
C LYS A 19 -2.88 5.73 8.94
N ARG A 20 -4.08 5.49 9.46
CA ARG A 20 -4.83 4.25 9.20
C ARG A 20 -5.25 4.12 7.73
N LEU A 21 -5.66 5.22 7.10
CA LEU A 21 -5.95 5.24 5.67
C LEU A 21 -4.69 4.92 4.85
N LEU A 22 -3.57 5.59 5.13
CA LEU A 22 -2.32 5.37 4.41
C LEU A 22 -1.83 3.93 4.56
N ALA A 23 -1.90 3.37 5.77
CA ALA A 23 -1.55 1.97 6.01
C ALA A 23 -2.48 1.01 5.26
N ALA A 24 -3.79 1.31 5.17
CA ALA A 24 -4.74 0.50 4.41
C ALA A 24 -4.46 0.55 2.89
N VAL A 25 -4.12 1.72 2.35
CA VAL A 25 -3.72 1.88 0.94
C VAL A 25 -2.46 1.07 0.65
N LEU A 26 -1.43 1.19 1.49
CA LEU A 26 -0.19 0.43 1.37
C LEU A 26 -0.44 -1.08 1.44
N GLN A 27 -1.20 -1.53 2.45
CA GLN A 27 -1.54 -2.94 2.61
C GLN A 27 -2.29 -3.47 1.38
N ARG A 28 -3.22 -2.68 0.82
CA ARG A 28 -3.96 -3.06 -0.38
C ARG A 28 -3.03 -3.23 -1.58
N ALA A 29 -2.16 -2.26 -1.85
CA ALA A 29 -1.20 -2.34 -2.94
C ALA A 29 -0.26 -3.55 -2.81
N ILE A 30 0.26 -3.82 -1.61
CA ILE A 30 1.11 -4.99 -1.35
C ILE A 30 0.32 -6.29 -1.56
N THR A 31 -0.92 -6.36 -1.09
CA THR A 31 -1.78 -7.55 -1.26
C THR A 31 -2.10 -7.79 -2.73
N ASP A 32 -2.42 -6.74 -3.48
CA ASP A 32 -2.71 -6.82 -4.90
C ASP A 32 -1.45 -7.21 -5.70
N PHE A 33 -0.27 -6.74 -5.32
CA PHE A 33 0.98 -7.14 -5.95
C PHE A 33 1.38 -8.60 -5.63
N LEU A 34 1.30 -9.00 -4.37
CA LEU A 34 1.73 -10.34 -3.93
C LEU A 34 0.68 -11.42 -4.17
N GLY A 35 -0.61 -11.08 -4.26
CA GLY A 35 -1.70 -12.06 -4.38
C GLY A 35 -2.60 -11.86 -5.61
N GLY A 36 -2.56 -10.69 -6.24
CA GLY A 36 -3.32 -10.40 -7.46
C GLY A 36 -2.73 -11.08 -8.69
N GLN A 37 -3.43 -11.00 -9.81
CA GLN A 37 -3.05 -11.56 -11.11
C GLN A 37 -3.35 -10.55 -12.22
N GLY A 38 -2.63 -10.65 -13.35
CA GLY A 38 -2.85 -9.80 -14.52
C GLY A 38 -2.80 -8.30 -14.21
N GLU A 39 -3.77 -7.55 -14.74
CA GLU A 39 -3.84 -6.09 -14.58
C GLU A 39 -3.81 -5.61 -13.11
N LEU A 40 -4.35 -6.39 -12.17
CA LEU A 40 -4.36 -6.03 -10.76
C LEU A 40 -2.93 -6.04 -10.17
N ARG A 41 -2.14 -7.05 -10.54
CA ARG A 41 -0.73 -7.14 -10.12
C ARG A 41 0.11 -6.08 -10.82
N GLU A 42 -0.10 -5.90 -12.12
CA GLU A 42 0.66 -4.93 -12.92
C GLU A 42 0.43 -3.49 -12.47
N SER A 43 -0.82 -3.11 -12.19
CA SER A 43 -1.15 -1.79 -11.66
C SER A 43 -0.55 -1.55 -10.27
N ALA A 44 -0.61 -2.54 -9.37
CA ALA A 44 0.03 -2.46 -8.06
C ALA A 44 1.56 -2.36 -8.18
N ARG A 45 2.17 -3.11 -9.10
CA ARG A 45 3.60 -3.03 -9.41
C ARG A 45 3.99 -1.65 -9.92
N ALA A 46 3.21 -1.09 -10.85
CA ALA A 46 3.45 0.24 -11.41
C ALA A 46 3.41 1.30 -10.30
N TRP A 47 2.44 1.23 -9.38
CA TRP A 47 2.34 2.14 -8.25
C TRP A 47 3.53 2.02 -7.27
N LEU A 48 4.04 0.80 -6.99
CA LEU A 48 5.22 0.58 -6.13
C LEU A 48 6.53 1.11 -6.75
N LEU A 49 6.61 1.11 -8.08
CA LEU A 49 7.76 1.54 -8.88
C LEU A 49 7.61 2.97 -9.41
N GLU A 50 6.52 3.66 -9.08
CA GLU A 50 6.31 5.03 -9.53
C GLU A 50 7.47 5.92 -9.03
N GLU A 51 8.29 6.37 -9.97
CA GLU A 51 9.34 7.35 -9.77
C GLU A 51 8.73 8.73 -10.09
N ASP A 52 9.03 9.70 -9.23
CA ASP A 52 8.80 11.12 -9.50
C ASP A 52 7.35 11.60 -9.59
N CYS A 53 6.82 11.95 -8.43
CA CYS A 53 5.98 13.14 -8.31
C CYS A 53 6.20 13.72 -6.91
N GLU A 54 7.18 14.62 -6.78
CA GLU A 54 7.35 15.40 -5.55
C GLU A 54 5.98 16.06 -5.23
N ASP A 55 5.48 15.81 -4.03
CA ASP A 55 4.20 16.33 -3.49
C ASP A 55 2.88 15.71 -3.99
N ALA A 56 2.90 14.61 -4.77
CA ALA A 56 1.65 13.93 -5.08
C ALA A 56 1.13 13.12 -3.87
N PRO A 57 -0.10 13.38 -3.39
CA PRO A 57 -0.67 12.64 -2.27
C PRO A 57 -0.90 11.18 -2.64
N LEU A 58 -0.77 10.28 -1.66
CA LEU A 58 -1.00 8.84 -1.79
C LEU A 58 -0.07 8.10 -2.77
N THR A 59 1.04 8.72 -3.18
CA THR A 59 2.14 7.98 -3.82
C THR A 59 2.79 7.03 -2.82
N PHE A 60 3.46 5.99 -3.32
CA PHE A 60 4.19 5.06 -2.46
C PHE A 60 5.21 5.79 -1.58
N ARG A 61 5.93 6.77 -2.14
CA ARG A 61 6.87 7.63 -1.41
C ARG A 61 6.19 8.41 -0.29
N PHE A 62 5.13 9.16 -0.63
CA PHE A 62 4.38 9.95 0.35
C PHE A 62 3.90 9.09 1.53
N ILE A 63 3.40 7.90 1.24
CA ILE A 63 2.92 6.98 2.28
C ILE A 63 4.07 6.47 3.14
N CYS A 64 5.22 6.11 2.56
CA CYS A 64 6.38 5.68 3.34
C CYS A 64 6.86 6.78 4.29
N GLU A 65 6.97 8.02 3.81
CA GLU A 65 7.37 9.18 4.62
C GLU A 65 6.35 9.46 5.75
N ALA A 66 5.05 9.47 5.44
CA ALA A 66 4.00 9.74 6.42
C ALA A 66 3.85 8.64 7.49
N LEU A 67 4.28 7.42 7.18
CA LEU A 67 4.29 6.27 8.09
C LEU A 67 5.66 5.99 8.73
N ASP A 68 6.67 6.80 8.46
CA ASP A 68 8.05 6.63 8.95
C ASP A 68 8.67 5.27 8.55
N LEU A 69 8.50 4.90 7.28
CA LEU A 69 9.02 3.68 6.66
C LEU A 69 10.14 4.01 5.68
N ASP A 70 11.20 3.21 5.68
CA ASP A 70 12.27 3.33 4.68
C ASP A 70 11.79 2.81 3.32
N LEU A 71 11.71 3.72 2.34
CA LEU A 71 11.16 3.48 1.02
C LEU A 71 11.89 2.34 0.28
N GLU A 72 13.22 2.43 0.22
CA GLU A 72 14.04 1.49 -0.56
C GLU A 72 14.07 0.10 0.06
N SER A 73 14.19 0.02 1.40
CA SER A 73 14.19 -1.26 2.11
C SER A 73 12.83 -1.94 2.03
N LEU A 74 11.74 -1.19 2.18
CA LEU A 74 10.39 -1.75 2.07
C LEU A 74 10.13 -2.26 0.65
N ARG A 75 10.45 -1.45 -0.37
CA ARG A 75 10.35 -1.86 -1.77
C ARG A 75 11.13 -3.15 -2.02
N LYS A 76 12.40 -3.19 -1.62
CA LYS A 76 13.26 -4.38 -1.76
C LYS A 76 12.65 -5.61 -1.08
N ALA A 77 12.09 -5.47 0.11
CA ALA A 77 11.46 -6.57 0.84
C ALA A 77 10.22 -7.11 0.11
N ILE A 78 9.35 -6.23 -0.39
CA ILE A 78 8.15 -6.62 -1.15
C ILE A 78 8.53 -7.40 -2.41
N PHE A 79 9.50 -6.92 -3.18
CA PHE A 79 9.96 -7.61 -4.40
C PHE A 79 10.69 -8.92 -4.10
N ALA A 80 11.48 -9.00 -3.04
CA ALA A 80 12.11 -10.25 -2.61
C ALA A 80 11.05 -11.30 -2.23
N GLN A 81 9.99 -10.89 -1.54
CA GLN A 81 8.87 -11.77 -1.20
C GLN A 81 8.16 -12.29 -2.44
N TYR A 82 7.89 -11.43 -3.43
CA TYR A 82 7.32 -11.85 -4.71
C TYR A 82 8.19 -12.89 -5.43
N GLN A 83 9.51 -12.67 -5.47
CA GLN A 83 10.45 -13.61 -6.09
C GLN A 83 10.54 -14.97 -5.37
N ALA A 84 10.27 -14.99 -4.06
CA ALA A 84 10.26 -16.21 -3.26
C ALA A 84 9.01 -17.07 -3.45
N GLN A 85 8.03 -16.63 -4.25
CA GLN A 85 6.77 -17.33 -4.50
C GLN A 85 6.67 -17.82 -5.96
N PRO A 86 7.35 -18.92 -6.33
CA PRO A 86 7.38 -19.43 -7.71
C PRO A 86 5.98 -19.84 -8.23
N GLU A 87 5.09 -20.26 -7.33
CA GLU A 87 3.70 -20.64 -7.63
C GLU A 87 2.93 -19.52 -8.38
N LEU A 88 3.16 -18.26 -7.98
CA LEU A 88 2.47 -17.09 -8.52
C LEU A 88 2.98 -16.67 -9.90
N GLN A 89 4.24 -17.02 -10.20
CA GLN A 89 4.88 -16.77 -11.49
C GLN A 89 4.43 -17.83 -12.51
N LEU A 90 4.26 -19.08 -12.07
CA LEU A 90 3.76 -20.17 -12.92
C LEU A 90 2.30 -19.97 -13.32
N GLN A 91 1.45 -19.43 -12.45
CA GLN A 91 0.06 -19.10 -12.77
C GLN A 91 -0.07 -18.00 -13.83
N GLU A 92 0.86 -17.05 -13.87
CA GLU A 92 0.84 -15.93 -14.81
C GLU A 92 1.31 -16.35 -16.21
N ALA A 93 2.28 -17.27 -16.31
CA ALA A 93 2.75 -17.81 -17.59
C ALA A 93 1.77 -18.80 -18.27
N ALA A 94 0.71 -19.20 -17.57
CA ALA A 94 -0.29 -20.16 -18.05
C ALA A 94 -1.56 -19.49 -18.63
N VAL A 95 -1.62 -18.15 -18.62
CA VAL A 95 -2.75 -17.33 -19.12
C VAL A 95 -2.41 -16.72 -20.47
#